data_AF-A0AAP2PDY7-F1
#
_entry.id   AF-A0AAP2PDY7-F1
#
_cell.length_a   1.000
_cell.length_b   1.000
_cell.length_c   1.000
_cell.angle_alpha   90.00
_cell.angle_beta   90.00
_cell.angle_gamma   90.00
#
_symmetry.space_group_name_H-M   'P 1'
#
loop_
_entity.id
_entity.type
_entity.pdbx_description
1 polymer ?
#
loop_
_entity_poly.entity_id
_entity_poly.type
_entity_poly.pdbx_seq_one_letter_code
_entity_poly.pdbx_strand_id
1 'polypeptide(L)'
;MNTATVTPIAKARAPHLQPENLATAHLWRYVGRTPRRDYLLDGCIEDLMVNHDMPERAAENAAGLAYADLDSLNKLATIELDATTTQGLILNTGRGQRVLLTVADLLNLLQSQRLATANKETGRLLVIQR
;
A
#
# COMPACT_ATOMS: atom_id res chain seq x y z
N MET A 1 3.35 15.45 47.42
CA MET A 1 2.43 15.86 46.35
C MET A 1 3.02 15.40 45.03
N ASN A 2 2.40 14.41 44.38
CA ASN A 2 2.90 13.83 43.13
C ASN A 2 2.30 14.60 41.97
N THR A 3 3.12 15.37 41.24
CA THR A 3 2.69 16.09 40.03
C THR A 3 2.60 15.11 38.87
N ALA A 4 1.37 14.69 38.53
CA ALA A 4 1.12 13.94 37.31
C ALA A 4 1.44 14.83 36.10
N THR A 5 2.43 14.43 35.31
CA THR A 5 2.73 15.02 34.00
C THR A 5 1.56 14.77 33.06
N VAL A 6 0.81 15.81 32.71
CA VAL A 6 -0.22 15.76 31.67
C VAL A 6 0.48 15.66 30.33
N THR A 7 0.43 14.49 29.69
CA THR A 7 0.88 14.32 28.31
C THR A 7 -0.11 15.04 27.38
N PRO A 8 0.30 16.05 26.61
CA PRO A 8 -0.60 16.70 25.67
C PRO A 8 -1.04 15.71 24.60
N ILE A 9 -2.36 15.61 24.38
CA ILE A 9 -2.93 14.85 23.26
C ILE A 9 -2.42 15.51 21.99
N ALA A 10 -1.55 14.81 21.25
CA ALA A 10 -1.14 15.25 19.93
C ALA A 10 -2.41 15.57 19.11
N LYS A 11 -2.48 16.76 18.49
CA LYS A 11 -3.65 17.15 17.68
C LYS A 11 -3.94 16.03 16.69
N ALA A 12 -5.05 15.32 16.90
CA ALA A 12 -5.52 14.31 15.97
C ALA A 12 -5.72 15.01 14.62
N ARG A 13 -4.98 14.56 13.60
CA ARG A 13 -5.23 15.01 12.23
C ARG A 13 -6.68 14.64 11.89
N ALA A 14 -7.43 15.55 11.27
CA ALA A 14 -8.79 15.23 10.86
C ALA A 14 -8.76 13.94 10.01
N PRO A 15 -9.64 12.95 10.23
CA PRO A 15 -9.52 11.64 9.59
C PRO A 15 -9.39 11.70 8.07
N HIS A 16 -10.11 12.61 7.41
CA HIS A 16 -10.05 12.81 5.96
C HIS A 16 -8.70 13.33 5.44
N LEU A 17 -7.82 13.83 6.32
CA LEU A 17 -6.45 14.26 5.99
C LEU A 17 -5.40 13.20 6.36
N GLN A 18 -5.83 12.02 6.83
CA GLN A 18 -4.91 10.90 7.02
C GLN A 18 -4.41 10.42 5.65
N PRO A 19 -3.10 10.10 5.52
CA PRO A 19 -2.49 9.70 4.25
C PRO A 19 -3.26 8.63 3.47
N GLU A 20 -3.71 7.59 4.16
CA GLU A 20 -4.48 6.47 3.61
C GLU A 20 -5.83 6.91 3.02
N ASN A 21 -6.49 7.89 3.65
CA ASN A 21 -7.78 8.40 3.18
C ASN A 21 -7.61 9.31 1.96
N LEU A 22 -6.55 10.12 1.93
CA LEU A 22 -6.20 10.93 0.76
C LEU A 22 -5.85 10.04 -0.42
N ALA A 23 -5.00 9.03 -0.21
CA ALA A 23 -4.62 8.06 -1.22
C ALA A 23 -5.83 7.28 -1.74
N THR A 24 -6.69 6.81 -0.84
CA THR A 24 -7.94 6.10 -1.18
C THR A 24 -8.86 6.98 -2.02
N ALA A 25 -9.05 8.25 -1.64
CA ALA A 25 -9.88 9.18 -2.39
C ALA A 25 -9.32 9.45 -3.81
N HIS A 26 -8.01 9.65 -3.93
CA HIS A 26 -7.36 9.81 -5.23
C HIS A 26 -7.56 8.55 -6.09
N LEU A 27 -7.22 7.37 -5.57
CA LEU A 27 -7.32 6.12 -6.32
C LEU A 27 -8.76 5.82 -6.75
N TRP A 28 -9.76 6.01 -5.89
CA TRP A 28 -11.17 5.83 -6.26
C TRP A 28 -11.60 6.68 -7.45
N ARG A 29 -11.07 7.91 -7.58
CA ARG A 29 -11.38 8.80 -8.70
C ARG A 29 -10.91 8.25 -10.04
N TYR A 30 -9.85 7.43 -10.04
CA TYR A 30 -9.17 6.98 -11.27
C TYR A 30 -9.15 5.46 -11.48
N VAL A 31 -9.56 4.63 -10.51
CA VAL A 31 -9.44 3.15 -10.53
C VAL A 31 -10.22 2.46 -11.67
N GLY A 32 -11.16 3.14 -12.35
CA GLY A 32 -11.82 2.65 -13.57
C GLY A 32 -11.40 3.35 -14.87
N ARG A 33 -10.52 4.35 -14.78
CA ARG A 33 -10.10 5.22 -15.90
C ARG A 33 -8.66 4.98 -16.33
N THR A 34 -7.84 4.48 -15.41
CA THR A 34 -6.42 4.20 -15.64
C THR A 34 -6.20 2.69 -15.58
N PRO A 35 -6.14 1.99 -16.74
CA PRO A 35 -5.99 0.53 -16.77
C PRO A 35 -4.62 0.06 -16.26
N ARG A 36 -3.64 0.96 -16.23
CA ARG A 36 -2.26 0.68 -15.85
C ARG A 36 -2.01 0.99 -14.38
N ARG A 37 -1.74 -0.05 -13.59
CA ARG A 37 -1.44 0.05 -12.15
C ARG A 37 -0.29 1.02 -11.84
N ASP A 38 0.77 0.96 -12.63
CA ASP A 38 1.94 1.83 -12.49
C ASP A 38 1.59 3.31 -12.64
N TYR A 39 0.80 3.67 -13.66
CA TYR A 39 0.34 5.05 -13.86
C TYR A 39 -0.61 5.52 -12.76
N LEU A 40 -1.49 4.63 -12.29
CA LEU A 40 -2.44 4.95 -11.23
C LEU A 40 -1.73 5.26 -9.91
N LEU A 41 -0.71 4.47 -9.56
CA LEU A 41 0.09 4.67 -8.36
C LEU A 41 1.02 5.88 -8.48
N ASP A 42 1.66 6.08 -9.63
CA ASP A 42 2.53 7.22 -9.90
C ASP A 42 1.81 8.56 -9.73
N GLY A 43 0.62 8.70 -10.33
CA GLY A 43 -0.18 9.92 -10.17
C GLY A 43 -0.69 10.12 -8.74
N CYS A 44 -0.97 9.03 -8.00
CA CYS A 44 -1.36 9.12 -6.59
C CYS A 44 -0.19 9.59 -5.72
N ILE A 45 1.01 9.04 -5.95
CA ILE A 45 2.22 9.42 -5.21
C ILE A 45 2.57 10.88 -5.51
N GLU A 46 2.51 11.30 -6.77
CA GLU A 46 2.71 12.69 -7.18
C GLU A 46 1.71 13.63 -6.50
N ASP A 47 0.42 13.31 -6.49
CA ASP A 47 -0.62 14.10 -5.82
C ASP A 47 -0.37 14.25 -4.31
N LEU A 48 -0.02 13.15 -3.63
CA LEU A 48 0.31 13.16 -2.20
C LEU A 48 1.56 13.99 -1.89
N MET A 49 2.56 13.96 -2.76
CA MET A 49 3.78 14.75 -2.58
C MET A 49 3.52 16.24 -2.83
N VAL A 50 2.90 16.57 -3.97
CA VAL A 50 2.74 17.96 -4.43
C VAL A 50 1.63 18.69 -3.67
N ASN A 51 0.47 18.06 -3.50
CA ASN A 51 -0.71 18.72 -2.93
C ASN A 51 -0.86 18.52 -1.43
N HIS A 52 -0.15 17.54 -0.85
CA HIS A 52 -0.27 17.19 0.57
C HIS A 52 1.08 17.21 1.33
N ASP A 53 2.15 17.68 0.69
CA ASP A 53 3.50 17.88 1.26
C ASP A 53 4.02 16.61 1.97
N MET A 54 3.74 15.45 1.36
CA MET A 54 4.11 14.17 1.93
C MET A 54 5.51 13.75 1.46
N PRO A 55 6.38 13.27 2.35
CA PRO A 55 7.64 12.65 1.93
C PRO A 55 7.36 11.47 1.00
N GLU A 56 8.16 11.31 -0.06
CA GLU A 56 7.97 10.29 -1.10
C GLU A 56 7.69 8.88 -0.52
N ARG A 57 8.52 8.42 0.43
CA ARG A 57 8.34 7.08 1.04
C ARG A 57 7.02 6.95 1.81
N ALA A 58 6.53 8.03 2.42
CA ALA A 58 5.22 8.02 3.07
C ALA A 58 4.09 7.99 2.03
N ALA A 59 4.24 8.72 0.91
CA ALA A 59 3.31 8.70 -0.21
C ALA A 59 3.25 7.32 -0.89
N GLU A 60 4.41 6.68 -1.12
CA GLU A 60 4.51 5.31 -1.63
C GLU A 60 3.75 4.31 -0.75
N ASN A 61 3.96 4.37 0.56
CA ASN A 61 3.28 3.50 1.51
C ASN A 61 1.77 3.74 1.51
N ALA A 62 1.34 5.01 1.57
CA ALA A 62 -0.08 5.36 1.58
C ALA A 62 -0.79 4.93 0.28
N ALA A 63 -0.18 5.20 -0.88
CA ALA A 63 -0.71 4.79 -2.18
C ALA A 63 -0.73 3.26 -2.33
N GLY A 64 0.33 2.57 -1.90
CA GLY A 64 0.43 1.12 -1.96
C GLY A 64 -0.61 0.41 -1.08
N LEU A 65 -0.78 0.86 0.17
CA LEU A 65 -1.79 0.34 1.09
C LEU A 65 -3.20 0.60 0.58
N ALA A 66 -3.52 1.85 0.20
CA ALA A 66 -4.82 2.19 -0.33
C ALA A 66 -5.15 1.41 -1.61
N TYR A 67 -4.17 1.20 -2.50
CA TYR A 67 -4.37 0.36 -3.68
C TYR A 67 -4.63 -1.10 -3.31
N ALA A 68 -3.89 -1.65 -2.34
CA ALA A 68 -4.11 -3.02 -1.88
C ALA A 68 -5.52 -3.19 -1.29
N ASP A 69 -6.00 -2.23 -0.50
CA ASP A 69 -7.35 -2.23 0.04
C ASP A 69 -8.39 -2.23 -1.08
N LEU A 70 -8.24 -1.35 -2.07
CA LEU A 70 -9.13 -1.29 -3.24
C LEU A 70 -9.09 -2.57 -4.10
N ASP A 71 -7.89 -3.08 -4.39
CA ASP A 71 -7.71 -4.31 -5.17
C ASP A 71 -8.20 -5.55 -4.40
N SER A 72 -8.28 -5.48 -3.07
CA SER A 72 -8.84 -6.55 -2.24
C SER A 72 -10.37 -6.57 -2.21
N LEU A 73 -11.04 -5.49 -2.64
CA LEU A 73 -12.49 -5.43 -2.68
C LEU A 73 -13.02 -6.59 -3.56
N ASN A 74 -13.77 -7.50 -2.94
CA ASN A 74 -14.31 -8.73 -3.52
C ASN A 74 -13.34 -9.91 -3.72
N LYS A 75 -12.13 -9.86 -3.14
CA LYS A 75 -11.24 -11.02 -3.11
C LYS A 75 -11.52 -11.89 -1.89
N LEU A 76 -11.62 -13.19 -2.11
CA LEU A 76 -11.74 -14.19 -1.04
C LEU A 76 -10.38 -14.60 -0.48
N ALA A 77 -9.28 -14.28 -1.17
CA ALA A 77 -7.94 -14.57 -0.71
C ALA A 77 -7.47 -13.47 0.26
N THR A 78 -6.84 -13.87 1.37
CA THR A 78 -6.40 -12.96 2.44
C THR A 78 -5.01 -13.32 2.94
N ILE A 79 -4.32 -12.35 3.54
CA ILE A 79 -3.05 -12.58 4.23
C ILE A 79 -3.37 -12.81 5.72
N GLU A 80 -2.83 -13.88 6.30
CA GLU A 80 -2.93 -14.12 7.73
C GLU A 80 -1.81 -13.38 8.46
N LEU A 81 -2.15 -12.20 9.00
CA LEU A 81 -1.17 -11.29 9.59
C LEU A 81 -0.46 -11.89 10.82
N ASP A 82 -1.20 -12.58 11.69
CA ASP A 82 -0.66 -13.14 12.94
C ASP A 82 0.37 -14.26 12.71
N ALA A 83 0.32 -14.92 11.55
CA ALA A 83 1.23 -15.98 11.16
C ALA A 83 2.30 -15.52 10.16
N THR A 84 2.18 -14.29 9.64
CA THR A 84 3.14 -13.70 8.71
C THR A 84 4.30 -13.08 9.48
N THR A 85 5.51 -13.24 8.94
CA THR A 85 6.75 -12.72 9.51
C THR A 85 7.51 -11.93 8.45
N THR A 86 8.61 -11.28 8.85
CA THR A 86 9.49 -10.58 7.91
C THR A 86 10.14 -11.51 6.86
N GLN A 87 10.17 -12.83 7.10
CA GLN A 87 10.79 -13.81 6.21
C GLN A 87 9.77 -14.64 5.40
N GLY A 88 8.48 -14.58 5.75
CA GLY A 88 7.47 -15.41 5.11
C GLY A 88 6.05 -14.91 5.31
N LEU A 89 5.23 -15.09 4.28
CA LEU A 89 3.83 -14.68 4.19
C LEU A 89 2.94 -15.92 4.20
N ILE A 90 1.87 -15.89 4.99
CA ILE A 90 0.81 -16.90 4.94
C ILE A 90 -0.38 -16.33 4.16
N LEU A 91 -0.68 -16.93 3.01
CA LEU A 91 -1.83 -16.62 2.16
C LEU A 91 -2.93 -17.67 2.36
N ASN A 92 -4.13 -17.21 2.73
CA ASN A 92 -5.35 -17.99 2.64
C ASN A 92 -5.96 -17.81 1.25
N THR A 93 -6.13 -18.90 0.52
CA THR A 93 -6.78 -18.87 -0.79
C THR A 93 -8.31 -18.89 -0.64
N GLY A 94 -9.02 -18.41 -1.67
CA GLY A 94 -10.49 -18.52 -1.71
C GLY A 94 -11.04 -19.96 -1.75
N ARG A 95 -10.16 -20.98 -1.77
CA ARG A 95 -10.52 -22.41 -1.72
C ARG A 95 -10.28 -23.03 -0.34
N GLY A 96 -9.95 -22.24 0.68
CA GLY A 96 -9.68 -22.72 2.04
C GLY A 96 -8.29 -23.35 2.23
N GLN A 97 -7.39 -23.20 1.26
CA GLN A 97 -6.00 -23.66 1.38
C GLN A 97 -5.12 -22.57 1.99
N ARG A 98 -4.21 -22.96 2.90
CA ARG A 98 -3.11 -22.11 3.40
C ARG A 98 -1.85 -22.35 2.58
N VAL A 99 -1.21 -21.27 2.14
CA VAL A 99 0.02 -21.29 1.36
C VAL A 99 1.07 -20.45 2.10
N LEU A 100 2.24 -21.04 2.38
CA LEU A 100 3.42 -20.33 2.86
C LEU A 100 4.24 -19.86 1.65
N LEU A 101 4.57 -18.58 1.62
CA LEU A 101 5.49 -17.99 0.65
C LEU A 101 6.67 -17.36 1.39
N THR A 102 7.87 -17.90 1.22
CA THR A 102 9.09 -17.29 1.75
C THR A 102 9.53 -16.13 0.86
N VAL A 103 10.46 -15.30 1.35
CA VAL A 103 11.13 -14.28 0.51
C VAL A 103 11.73 -14.89 -0.76
N ALA A 104 12.33 -16.08 -0.67
CA ALA A 104 12.89 -16.78 -1.83
C ALA A 104 11.80 -17.16 -2.85
N ASP A 105 10.66 -17.69 -2.37
CA ASP A 105 9.53 -18.02 -3.25
C ASP A 105 9.00 -16.77 -3.96
N LEU A 106 8.84 -15.66 -3.23
CA LEU A 106 8.38 -14.39 -3.80
C LEU A 106 9.35 -13.86 -4.86
N LEU A 107 10.66 -13.87 -4.58
CA LEU A 107 11.67 -13.46 -5.56
C LEU A 107 11.67 -14.35 -6.81
N ASN A 108 11.52 -15.66 -6.65
CA ASN A 108 11.40 -16.58 -7.78
C ASN A 108 10.14 -16.32 -8.60
N LEU A 109 9.00 -16.04 -7.95
CA LEU A 109 7.77 -15.67 -8.65
C LEU A 109 7.96 -14.39 -9.47
N LEU A 110 8.69 -13.39 -8.94
CA LEU A 110 8.96 -12.13 -9.63
C LEU A 110 9.83 -12.28 -10.88
N GLN A 111 10.72 -13.28 -10.97
CA GLN A 111 11.58 -13.48 -12.14
C GLN A 111 10.82 -13.63 -13.46
N SER A 112 9.59 -14.14 -13.38
CA SER A 112 8.69 -14.35 -14.53
C SER A 112 7.82 -13.14 -14.87
N GLN A 113 7.89 -12.08 -14.07
CA GLN A 113 6.96 -10.94 -14.16
C GLN A 113 7.62 -9.74 -14.82
N ARG A 114 6.82 -8.99 -15.57
CA ARG A 114 7.24 -7.66 -16.05
C ARG A 114 6.98 -6.64 -14.95
N LEU A 115 8.02 -5.95 -14.51
CA LEU A 115 7.94 -4.88 -13.51
C LEU A 115 7.87 -3.51 -14.20
N ALA A 116 7.09 -2.61 -13.62
CA ALA A 116 6.99 -1.21 -14.02
C ALA A 116 7.22 -0.31 -12.82
N THR A 117 7.78 0.87 -13.07
CA THR A 117 8.02 1.90 -12.07
C THR A 117 6.72 2.61 -11.71
N ALA A 118 6.37 2.62 -10.42
CA ALA A 118 5.21 3.31 -9.88
C ALA A 118 5.55 4.67 -9.26
N ASN A 119 6.80 5.12 -9.33
CA ASN A 119 7.27 6.46 -8.95
C ASN A 119 8.34 6.93 -9.96
N LYS A 120 7.91 7.50 -11.09
CA LYS A 120 8.78 7.71 -12.26
C LYS A 120 9.99 8.60 -11.98
N GLU A 121 9.90 9.50 -11.01
CA GLU A 121 11.00 10.39 -10.66
C GLU A 121 12.20 9.65 -10.09
N THR A 122 12.00 8.66 -9.20
CA THR A 122 13.11 7.97 -8.52
C THR A 122 13.30 6.52 -8.92
N GLY A 123 12.28 5.87 -9.50
CA GLY A 123 12.40 4.48 -9.93
C GLY A 123 12.43 3.45 -8.80
N ARG A 124 12.20 3.85 -7.55
CA ARG A 124 12.42 3.00 -6.37
C ARG A 124 11.29 2.03 -6.06
N LEU A 125 10.06 2.39 -6.43
CA LEU A 125 8.89 1.55 -6.25
C LEU A 125 8.56 0.85 -7.55
N LEU A 126 8.68 -0.48 -7.55
CA LEU A 126 8.32 -1.33 -8.67
C LEU A 126 7.02 -2.07 -8.38
N VAL A 127 6.18 -2.23 -9.41
CA VAL A 127 4.95 -3.01 -9.36
C VAL A 127 4.89 -3.99 -10.52
N ILE A 128 4.26 -5.14 -10.29
CA ILE A 128 3.95 -6.09 -11.36
C ILE A 128 2.98 -5.42 -12.33
N GLN A 129 3.34 -5.40 -13.60
CA GLN A 129 2.48 -4.97 -14.69
C GLN A 129 1.59 -6.14 -15.12
N ARG A 130 0.27 -5.95 -15.05
CA ARG A 130 -0.74 -6.90 -15.54
C ARG A 130 -1.29 -6.46 -16.89
#